data_AF-A0A3E3I332-F1
#
_entry.id   AF-A0A3E3I332-F1
#
_cell.length_a   1.000
_cell.length_b   1.000
_cell.length_c   1.000
_cell.angle_alpha   90.00
_cell.angle_beta   90.00
_cell.angle_gamma   90.00
#
_symmetry.space_group_name_H-M   'P 1'
#
loop_
_entity.id
_entity.type
_entity.pdbx_description
1 polymer ?
#
loop_
_entity_poly.entity_id
_entity_poly.type
_entity_poly.pdbx_seq_one_letter_code
_entity_poly.pdbx_strand_id
1 'polypeptide(L)' 'MPRWKREEYMDASGAWRMPDDDYIDYSGCWRTVDDFYVDASGAWRAPNDNYIDESGAWRRPGDQYIDHSGGWKN' A
#
# COMPACT_ATOMS: atom_id res chain seq x y z
N MET A 1 7.45 3.12 -18.12
CA MET A 1 7.62 4.56 -17.76
C MET A 1 9.05 4.75 -17.28
N PRO A 2 9.77 5.83 -17.64
CA PRO A 2 11.18 5.96 -17.31
C PRO A 2 11.40 6.35 -15.83
N ARG A 3 12.46 5.82 -15.21
CA ARG A 3 12.75 5.77 -13.75
C ARG A 3 12.90 7.12 -13.03
N TRP A 4 12.89 8.24 -13.75
CA TRP A 4 13.31 9.57 -13.26
C TRP A 4 12.15 10.51 -12.89
N LYS A 5 10.90 10.07 -12.99
CA LYS A 5 9.71 10.88 -12.70
C LYS A 5 8.84 10.26 -11.59
N ARG A 6 9.48 9.67 -10.58
CA ARG A 6 8.79 9.18 -9.37
C ARG A 6 8.83 10.31 -8.34
N GLU A 7 7.66 10.81 -7.93
CA GLU A 7 7.56 11.86 -6.90
C GLU A 7 7.97 11.28 -5.55
N GLU A 8 8.89 11.96 -4.85
CA GLU A 8 9.28 11.61 -3.50
C GLU A 8 8.12 11.90 -2.54
N TYR A 9 7.94 11.03 -1.55
CA TYR A 9 6.96 11.23 -0.48
C TYR A 9 7.66 11.17 0.88
N MET A 10 7.05 11.77 1.90
CA MET A 10 7.54 11.68 3.27
C MET A 10 6.78 10.57 4.00
N ASP A 11 7.49 9.58 4.55
CA ASP A 11 6.86 8.48 5.28
C ASP A 11 6.46 8.90 6.71
N ALA A 12 5.77 8.02 7.44
CA ALA A 12 5.26 8.29 8.78
C ALA A 12 6.35 8.60 9.82
N SER A 13 7.61 8.21 9.55
CA SER A 13 8.79 8.56 10.36
C SER A 13 9.39 9.92 10.03
N GLY A 14 8.92 10.60 8.98
CA GLY A 14 9.43 11.89 8.53
C GLY A 14 10.63 11.81 7.59
N ALA A 15 10.97 10.64 7.04
CA ALA A 15 12.02 10.51 6.04
C ALA A 15 11.45 10.63 4.60
N TRP A 16 12.24 11.25 3.71
CA TRP A 16 11.92 11.29 2.27
C TRP A 16 12.24 9.94 1.62
N ARG A 17 11.29 9.45 0.82
CA ARG A 17 11.33 8.13 0.18
C ARG A 17 10.95 8.22 -1.28
N MET A 18 11.54 7.35 -2.09
CA MET A 18 11.03 7.05 -3.42
C MET A 18 10.00 5.90 -3.36
N PRO A 19 9.05 5.87 -4.29
CA PRO A 19 8.32 4.65 -4.59
C PRO A 19 9.33 3.53 -4.87
N ASP A 20 9.08 2.36 -4.29
CA ASP A 20 9.95 1.16 -4.36
C ASP A 20 11.19 1.16 -3.46
N ASP A 21 11.39 2.14 -2.58
CA ASP A 21 12.44 2.07 -1.57
C ASP A 21 12.10 1.04 -0.47
N ASP A 22 13.13 0.35 0.00
CA ASP A 22 13.02 -0.50 1.18
C ASP A 22 12.68 0.33 2.42
N TYR A 23 11.81 -0.21 3.26
CA TYR A 23 11.29 0.48 4.44
C TYR A 23 11.35 -0.40 5.68
N ILE A 24 11.24 0.24 6.85
CA ILE A 24 11.05 -0.45 8.12
C ILE A 24 9.57 -0.51 8.42
N ASP A 25 9.00 -1.70 8.59
CA ASP A 25 7.59 -1.85 8.96
C ASP A 25 7.33 -1.48 10.44
N TYR A 26 6.06 -1.47 10.86
CA TYR A 26 5.68 -1.11 12.23
C TYR A 26 6.32 -2.03 13.30
N SER A 27 6.76 -3.23 12.90
CA SER A 27 7.42 -4.20 13.78
C SER A 27 8.93 -4.01 13.87
N GLY A 28 9.50 -3.06 13.12
CA GLY A 28 10.94 -2.79 13.08
C GLY A 28 11.71 -3.66 12.08
N CYS A 29 11.02 -4.41 11.22
CA CYS A 29 11.65 -5.28 10.22
C CYS A 29 11.93 -4.51 8.91
N TRP A 30 13.09 -4.75 8.30
CA TRP A 30 13.38 -4.34 6.92
C TRP A 30 12.47 -5.08 5.94
N ARG A 31 11.86 -4.33 5.02
CA ARG A 31 10.94 -4.81 4.00
C ARG A 31 11.26 -4.19 2.65
N THR A 32 11.07 -4.98 1.60
CA THR A 32 10.97 -4.49 0.23
C THR A 32 9.50 -4.28 -0.15
N VAL A 33 9.22 -3.44 -1.16
CA VAL A 33 7.84 -3.23 -1.64
C VAL A 33 7.17 -4.49 -2.18
N ASP A 34 7.96 -5.49 -2.56
CA ASP A 34 7.49 -6.77 -3.09
C ASP A 34 7.37 -7.88 -2.02
N ASP A 35 7.70 -7.58 -0.76
CA ASP A 35 7.62 -8.55 0.32
C ASP A 35 6.19 -8.86 0.74
N PHE A 36 5.95 -10.11 1.15
CA PHE A 36 4.72 -10.47 1.83
C PHE A 36 4.59 -9.74 3.17
N TYR A 37 3.40 -9.25 3.47
CA TYR A 37 3.08 -8.57 4.72
C TYR A 37 1.87 -9.19 5.41
N VAL A 38 1.71 -8.91 6.70
CA VAL A 38 0.52 -9.32 7.46
C VAL A 38 -0.44 -8.13 7.51
N ASP A 39 -1.66 -8.31 7.02
CA ASP A 39 -2.68 -7.26 7.06
C ASP A 39 -3.27 -7.08 8.47
N ALA A 40 -4.14 -6.07 8.64
CA ALA A 40 -4.78 -5.79 9.94
C ALA A 40 -5.67 -6.94 10.47
N SER A 41 -6.05 -7.90 9.62
CA SER A 41 -6.78 -9.10 10.02
C SER A 41 -5.88 -10.25 10.47
N GLY A 42 -4.56 -10.11 10.31
CA GLY A 42 -3.57 -11.15 10.61
C GLY A 42 -3.28 -12.11 9.45
N ALA A 43 -3.81 -11.86 8.26
CA ALA A 43 -3.57 -12.70 7.09
C ALA A 43 -2.28 -12.29 6.36
N TRP A 44 -1.50 -13.28 5.90
CA TRP A 44 -0.37 -13.05 5.00
C TRP A 44 -0.87 -12.66 3.61
N ARG A 45 -0.31 -11.59 3.05
CA ARG A 45 -0.66 -11.00 1.76
C ARG A 45 0.57 -10.78 0.91
N ALA A 46 0.45 -11.04 -0.38
CA ALA A 46 1.39 -10.55 -1.36
C ALA A 46 1.06 -9.08 -1.71
N PRO A 47 2.05 -8.28 -2.10
CA PRO A 47 1.78 -7.03 -2.80
C PRO A 47 0.91 -7.31 -4.03
N ASN A 48 -0.09 -6.46 -4.26
CA ASN A 48 -1.10 -6.60 -5.32
C ASN A 48 -2.16 -7.71 -5.14
N ASP A 49 -2.20 -8.38 -3.98
CA ASP A 49 -3.28 -9.32 -3.70
C ASP A 49 -4.64 -8.62 -3.66
N ASN A 50 -5.68 -9.36 -4.07
CA ASN A 50 -7.03 -8.91 -3.87
C ASN A 50 -7.35 -8.83 -2.36
N TYR A 51 -8.05 -7.80 -1.94
CA TYR A 51 -8.50 -7.60 -0.57
C TYR A 51 -10.01 -7.37 -0.51
N ILE A 52 -10.58 -7.54 0.68
CA ILE A 52 -11.98 -7.16 0.94
C ILE A 52 -11.95 -5.79 1.60
N ASP A 53 -12.66 -4.83 1.02
CA ASP A 53 -12.76 -3.48 1.59
C ASP A 53 -13.74 -3.41 2.78
N GLU A 54 -13.86 -2.25 3.40
CA GLU A 54 -14.77 -2.01 4.53
C GLU A 54 -16.26 -2.28 4.20
N SER A 55 -16.63 -2.25 2.91
CA SER A 55 -17.99 -2.55 2.43
C SER A 55 -18.23 -4.05 2.21
N GLY A 56 -17.19 -4.89 2.34
CA GLY A 56 -17.26 -6.32 2.08
C GLY A 56 -17.04 -6.70 0.61
N ALA A 57 -16.64 -5.76 -0.25
CA ALA A 57 -16.41 -6.02 -1.67
C ALA A 57 -14.97 -6.47 -1.93
N TRP A 58 -14.79 -7.43 -2.84
CA TRP A 58 -13.47 -7.80 -3.35
C TRP A 58 -12.91 -6.70 -4.24
N ARG A 59 -11.65 -6.33 -4.01
CA ARG A 59 -10.93 -5.26 -4.69
C ARG A 59 -9.50 -5.65 -5.01
N ARG A 60 -8.91 -4.97 -5.99
CA ARG A 60 -7.48 -4.97 -6.27
C ARG A 60 -6.87 -3.61 -5.92
N PRO A 61 -5.59 -3.56 -5.53
CA PRO A 61 -4.88 -2.29 -5.43
C PRO A 61 -4.95 -1.53 -6.76
N GLY A 62 -5.34 -0.25 -6.70
CA GLY A 62 -5.55 0.60 -7.89
C GLY A 62 -6.96 0.55 -8.50
N ASP A 63 -7.88 -0.27 -7.97
CA ASP A 63 -9.28 -0.24 -8.40
C ASP A 63 -9.95 1.07 -7.98
N GLN A 64 -10.67 1.68 -8.92
CA GLN A 64 -11.50 2.84 -8.60
C GLN A 64 -12.80 2.43 -7.90
N TYR A 65 -13.15 3.12 -6.83
CA TYR A 65 -14.40 2.88 -6.12
C TYR A 65 -14.96 4.14 -5.45
N ILE A 66 -16.24 4.08 -5.11
CA ILE A 66 -16.89 5.10 -4.28
C ILE A 66 -16.88 4.57 -2.84
N ASP A 67 -16.26 5.31 -1.93
CA ASP A 67 -16.25 4.95 -0.52
C ASP A 67 -17.60 5.26 0.17
N HIS A 68 -17.73 4.90 1.45
CA HIS A 68 -18.96 5.14 2.22
C HIS A 68 -19.30 6.64 2.37
N SER A 69 -18.32 7.53 2.16
CA SER A 69 -18.52 8.98 2.18
C SER A 69 -19.02 9.54 0.83
N GLY A 70 -19.15 8.68 -0.19
CA GLY A 70 -19.56 9.06 -1.54
C GLY A 70 -18.41 9.62 -2.39
N GLY A 71 -17.17 9.57 -1.91
CA GLY A 71 -16.00 10.07 -2.61
C GLY A 71 -15.37 9.02 -3.52
N TRP A 72 -14.92 9.44 -4.70
CA TRP A 72 -14.11 8.59 -5.57
C TRP A 72 -12.72 8.35 -4.96
N LYS A 73 -12.31 7.08 -4.97
CA LYS A 73 -10.99 6.58 -4.58
C LYS A 73 -10.36 5.86 -5.76
N ASN A 74 -9.03 5.85 -5.78
CA ASN A 74 -8.17 5.23 -6.78
C ASN A 74 -7.03 4.47 -6.09
#